data_AF-A0A077P6P5-F1
#
_entry.id   AF-A0A077P6P5-F1
#
_cell.length_a   1.000
_cell.length_b   1.000
_cell.length_c   1.000
_cell.angle_alpha   90.00
_cell.angle_beta   90.00
_cell.angle_gamma   90.00
#
_symmetry.space_group_name_H-M   'P 1'
#
loop_
_entity.id
_entity.type
_entity.pdbx_description
1 polymer ?
#
loop_
_entity_poly.entity_id
_entity_poly.type
_entity_poly.pdbx_seq_one_letter_code
_entity_poly.pdbx_strand_id
1 'polypeptide(L)'
;MEKTPSQWIFSAGSPYCLQVSVMSLTEPAWVQLYWRAGRKKECRLYLSTGRECQPLSDGDFTVFRLTETQWQAVVEGKANIKSEQWEPLPFTLSELTVHPEFAMFTALGIPEAAVCGK
;
A
#
# COMPACT_ATOMS: atom_id res chain seq x y z
N MET A 1 -23.33 1.26 9.20
CA MET A 1 -22.07 0.64 9.63
C MET A 1 -20.96 1.47 9.00
N GLU A 2 -20.38 2.38 9.77
CA GLU A 2 -19.26 3.21 9.32
C GLU A 2 -18.09 2.26 9.06
N LYS A 3 -17.70 2.10 7.79
CA LYS A 3 -16.54 1.30 7.44
C LYS A 3 -15.31 2.10 7.81
N THR A 4 -14.69 1.77 8.94
CA THR A 4 -13.40 2.34 9.31
C THR A 4 -12.39 2.00 8.22
N PRO A 5 -11.67 2.99 7.66
CA PRO A 5 -10.65 2.72 6.66
C PRO A 5 -9.61 1.81 7.30
N SER A 6 -9.40 0.64 6.70
CA SER A 6 -8.33 -0.26 7.14
C SER A 6 -7.07 0.19 6.43
N GLN A 7 -5.98 0.40 7.18
CA GLN A 7 -4.69 0.59 6.56
C GLN A 7 -4.27 -0.76 5.98
N TRP A 8 -3.88 -0.81 4.73
CA TRP A 8 -3.39 -2.04 4.10
C TRP A 8 -1.95 -1.83 3.69
N ILE A 9 -1.16 -2.87 3.89
CA ILE A 9 0.23 -2.89 3.48
C ILE A 9 0.37 -3.85 2.31
N PHE A 10 1.01 -3.30 1.29
CA PHE A 10 1.24 -3.91 0.01
C PHE A 10 2.73 -4.00 -0.25
N SER A 11 3.16 -5.07 -0.89
CA SER A 11 4.54 -5.31 -1.26
C SER A 11 4.70 -5.02 -2.75
N ALA A 12 5.56 -4.04 -3.12
CA ALA A 12 5.91 -3.71 -4.51
C ALA A 12 7.04 -4.59 -5.07
N GLY A 13 7.70 -5.37 -4.21
CA GLY A 13 8.95 -6.04 -4.55
C GLY A 13 10.05 -5.63 -3.57
N SER A 14 11.01 -6.52 -3.34
CA SER A 14 12.04 -6.26 -2.34
C SER A 14 12.92 -5.10 -2.80
N PRO A 15 13.20 -4.09 -1.96
CA PRO A 15 12.92 -3.98 -0.52
C PRO A 15 11.78 -3.00 -0.15
N TYR A 16 10.85 -2.70 -1.05
CA TYR A 16 9.84 -1.65 -0.88
C TYR A 16 8.45 -2.18 -0.55
N CYS A 17 7.83 -1.56 0.45
CA CYS A 17 6.43 -1.76 0.82
C CYS A 17 5.66 -0.43 0.67
N LEU A 18 4.38 -0.52 0.34
CA LEU A 18 3.46 0.60 0.22
C LEU A 18 2.31 0.38 1.21
N GLN A 19 2.12 1.31 2.12
CA GLN A 19 0.94 1.37 2.96
C GLN A 19 -0.06 2.34 2.37
N VAL A 20 -1.31 1.91 2.19
CA VAL A 20 -2.40 2.73 1.70
C VAL A 20 -3.62 2.52 2.58
N SER A 21 -4.35 3.59 2.85
CA SER A 21 -5.65 3.48 3.51
C SER A 21 -6.70 3.00 2.50
N VAL A 22 -7.24 1.80 2.69
CA VAL A 22 -8.27 1.25 1.79
C VAL A 22 -9.59 1.13 2.55
N MET A 23 -10.64 1.76 2.01
CA MET A 23 -11.95 1.81 2.65
C MET A 23 -12.68 0.47 2.66
N SER A 24 -12.38 -0.43 1.74
CA SER A 24 -13.00 -1.74 1.63
C SER A 24 -12.07 -2.68 0.91
N LEU A 25 -11.54 -3.65 1.63
CA LEU A 25 -10.85 -4.78 1.03
C LEU A 25 -11.43 -6.00 1.73
N THR A 26 -12.30 -6.72 1.03
CA THR A 26 -12.98 -7.90 1.58
C THR A 26 -12.07 -9.13 1.54
N GLU A 27 -11.09 -9.16 0.63
CA GLU A 27 -10.19 -10.30 0.41
C GLU A 27 -8.81 -9.80 -0.03
N PRO A 28 -7.71 -10.51 0.28
CA PRO A 28 -6.37 -10.19 -0.22
C PRO A 28 -6.32 -10.39 -1.74
N ALA A 29 -6.71 -9.34 -2.47
CA ALA A 29 -6.71 -9.31 -3.92
C ALA A 29 -5.41 -8.72 -4.45
N TRP A 30 -5.13 -9.02 -5.72
CA TRP A 30 -4.04 -8.39 -6.46
C TRP A 30 -4.29 -6.90 -6.54
N VAL A 31 -3.25 -6.14 -6.24
CA VAL A 31 -3.31 -4.69 -6.23
C VAL A 31 -2.41 -4.15 -7.33
N GLN A 32 -2.91 -3.19 -8.11
CA GLN A 32 -2.19 -2.65 -9.24
C GLN A 32 -2.32 -1.13 -9.27
N LEU A 33 -1.22 -0.44 -9.52
CA LEU A 33 -1.22 0.99 -9.80
C LEU A 33 -1.36 1.21 -11.30
N TYR A 34 -2.24 2.15 -11.68
CA TYR A 34 -2.35 2.58 -13.07
C TYR A 34 -2.75 4.04 -13.18
N TRP A 35 -2.21 4.72 -14.19
CA TRP A 35 -2.63 6.09 -14.51
C TRP A 35 -3.94 6.06 -15.28
N ARG A 36 -4.89 6.91 -14.87
CA ARG A 36 -6.08 7.19 -15.65
C ARG A 36 -6.17 8.69 -15.92
N ALA A 37 -6.36 9.04 -17.19
CA ALA A 37 -6.65 10.41 -17.58
C ALA A 37 -8.06 10.78 -17.09
N GLY A 38 -8.14 11.75 -16.19
CA GLY A 38 -9.41 12.31 -15.73
C GLY A 38 -10.08 13.17 -16.81
N ARG A 39 -11.36 13.50 -16.59
CA ARG A 39 -12.16 14.36 -17.50
C ARG A 39 -11.53 15.74 -17.79
N LYS A 40 -10.55 16.18 -17.00
CA LYS A 40 -9.88 17.48 -17.10
C LYS A 40 -8.42 17.43 -17.59
N LYS A 41 -7.95 16.34 -18.22
CA LYS A 41 -6.53 16.10 -18.58
C LYS A 41 -5.56 16.01 -17.39
N GLU A 42 -6.05 16.03 -16.16
CA GLU A 42 -5.26 15.63 -14.99
C GLU A 42 -5.09 14.11 -15.04
N CYS A 43 -3.86 13.65 -15.25
CA CYS A 43 -3.52 12.25 -14.99
C CYS A 43 -3.53 12.05 -13.47
N ARG A 44 -4.33 11.09 -12.99
CA ARG A 44 -4.33 10.68 -11.58
C ARG A 44 -3.97 9.22 -11.48
N LEU A 45 -3.21 8.88 -10.44
CA LEU A 45 -2.86 7.51 -10.15
C LEU A 45 -4.05 6.85 -9.47
N TYR A 46 -4.41 5.66 -9.92
CA TYR A 46 -5.47 4.85 -9.33
C TYR A 46 -4.88 3.56 -8.78
N LEU A 47 -5.30 3.21 -7.58
CA LEU A 47 -5.09 1.90 -7.00
C LEU A 47 -6.27 1.01 -7.35
N SER A 48 -6.02 -0.01 -8.16
CA SER A 48 -6.96 -1.11 -8.38
C SER A 48 -6.78 -2.14 -7.30
N THR A 49 -7.82 -2.41 -6.51
CA THR A 49 -7.85 -3.49 -5.53
C THR A 49 -9.00 -4.43 -5.89
N GLY A 50 -8.72 -5.44 -6.72
CA GLY A 50 -9.76 -6.32 -7.28
C GLY A 50 -10.81 -5.55 -8.10
N ARG A 51 -12.04 -5.43 -7.57
CA ARG A 51 -13.15 -4.70 -8.22
C ARG A 51 -13.23 -3.23 -7.83
N GLU A 52 -12.49 -2.82 -6.82
CA GLU A 52 -12.46 -1.43 -6.36
C GLU A 52 -11.30 -0.69 -7.02
N CYS A 53 -11.55 0.57 -7.37
CA CYS A 53 -10.55 1.47 -7.94
C CYS A 53 -10.70 2.81 -7.25
N GLN A 54 -9.66 3.25 -6.54
CA GLN A 54 -9.65 4.53 -5.86
C GLN A 54 -8.51 5.41 -6.37
N PRO A 55 -8.74 6.72 -6.54
CA PRO A 55 -7.66 7.65 -6.85
C PRO A 55 -6.72 7.77 -5.65
N LEU A 56 -5.41 7.83 -5.91
CA LEU A 56 -4.38 8.14 -4.93
C LEU A 56 -3.90 9.58 -5.10
N SER A 57 -3.71 10.25 -3.98
CA SER A 57 -3.05 11.56 -3.90
C SER A 57 -1.73 11.45 -3.15
N ASP A 58 -0.89 12.47 -3.29
CA ASP A 58 0.28 12.65 -2.44
C ASP A 58 -0.19 12.77 -0.97
N GLY A 59 0.17 11.79 -0.13
CA GLY A 59 -0.29 11.68 1.26
C GLY A 59 -1.35 10.60 1.53
N ASP A 60 -1.98 10.01 0.50
CA ASP A 60 -2.86 8.84 0.68
C ASP A 60 -2.08 7.52 0.87
N PHE A 61 -0.77 7.57 0.60
CA PHE A 61 0.13 6.42 0.71
C PHE A 61 1.40 6.77 1.49
N THR A 62 2.03 5.73 2.02
CA THR A 62 3.36 5.82 2.63
C THR A 62 4.21 4.69 2.09
N VAL A 63 5.34 5.02 1.46
CA VAL A 63 6.32 4.03 1.06
C VAL A 63 7.25 3.77 2.22
N PHE A 64 7.53 2.51 2.47
CA PHE A 64 8.45 2.04 3.48
C PHE A 64 9.56 1.24 2.83
N ARG A 65 10.79 1.43 3.32
CA ARG A 65 11.92 0.59 2.94
C ARG A 65 12.19 -0.40 4.06
N LEU A 66 12.13 -1.68 3.71
CA LEU A 66 12.44 -2.76 4.64
C LEU A 66 13.90 -3.17 4.47
N THR A 67 14.52 -3.62 5.56
CA THR A 67 15.77 -4.37 5.47
C THR A 67 15.49 -5.79 4.98
N GLU A 68 16.50 -6.49 4.46
CA GLU A 68 16.35 -7.88 4.01
C GLU A 68 15.72 -8.78 5.08
N THR A 69 16.10 -8.59 6.35
CA THR A 69 15.55 -9.33 7.49
C THR A 69 14.07 -9.00 7.74
N GLN A 70 13.68 -7.73 7.64
CA GLN A 70 12.28 -7.33 7.77
C GLN A 70 11.44 -7.86 6.60
N TRP A 71 11.99 -7.78 5.38
CA TRP A 71 11.34 -8.28 4.17
C TRP A 71 11.07 -9.79 4.27
N GLN A 72 12.07 -10.59 4.65
CA GLN A 72 11.90 -12.02 4.91
C GLN A 72 10.82 -12.28 5.94
N ALA A 73 10.82 -11.55 7.06
CA ALA A 73 9.84 -11.76 8.12
C ALA A 73 8.39 -11.42 7.68
N VAL A 74 8.23 -10.42 6.81
CA VAL A 74 6.94 -10.01 6.23
C VAL A 74 6.46 -11.00 5.16
N VAL A 75 7.35 -11.44 4.26
CA VAL A 75 7.05 -12.43 3.23
C VAL A 75 6.76 -13.81 3.84
N GLU A 76 7.50 -14.20 4.88
CA GLU A 76 7.25 -15.44 5.63
C GLU A 76 5.96 -15.40 6.47
N GLY A 77 5.27 -14.25 6.53
CA GLY A 77 4.05 -14.06 7.34
C GLY A 77 4.30 -14.22 8.85
N LYS A 78 5.56 -14.16 9.29
CA LYS A 78 5.96 -14.35 10.70
C LYS A 78 6.06 -13.04 11.47
N ALA A 79 6.28 -11.92 10.80
CA ALA A 79 6.24 -10.61 11.43
C ALA A 79 4.83 -10.04 11.41
N ASN A 80 4.33 -9.70 12.61
CA ASN A 80 3.30 -8.68 12.73
C ASN A 80 3.79 -7.44 11.96
N ILE A 81 3.00 -6.99 11.00
CA ILE A 81 3.36 -5.90 10.10
C ILE A 81 3.36 -4.58 10.87
N LYS A 82 4.39 -4.34 11.67
CA LYS A 82 4.58 -3.12 12.47
C LYS A 82 5.29 -2.08 11.62
N SER A 83 4.51 -1.30 10.88
CA SER A 83 5.02 -0.21 10.05
C SER A 83 5.77 0.87 10.85
N GLU A 84 5.55 0.96 12.16
CA GLU A 84 6.31 1.83 13.08
C GLU A 84 7.84 1.55 13.10
N GLN A 85 8.27 0.34 12.75
CA GLN A 85 9.70 -0.02 12.72
C GLN A 85 10.35 0.14 11.34
N TRP A 86 9.56 0.48 10.33
CA TRP A 86 10.05 0.62 8.96
C TRP A 86 10.42 2.06 8.68
N GLU A 87 11.43 2.28 7.86
CA GLU A 87 11.84 3.63 7.47
C GLU A 87 10.85 4.18 6.44
N PRO A 88 10.02 5.19 6.77
CA PRO A 88 9.15 5.82 5.80
C PRO A 88 10.00 6.66 4.84
N LEU A 89 9.77 6.50 3.55
CA LEU A 89 10.40 7.29 2.52
C LEU A 89 9.37 8.27 1.93
N PRO A 90 9.75 9.56 1.78
CA PRO A 90 8.89 10.57 1.17
C PRO A 90 8.87 10.38 -0.35
N PHE A 91 8.18 9.34 -0.81
CA PHE A 91 7.92 9.14 -2.24
C PHE A 91 6.76 9.99 -2.71
N THR A 92 6.91 10.57 -3.89
CA THR A 92 5.80 11.24 -4.59
C THR A 92 5.09 10.28 -5.55
N LEU A 93 3.87 10.63 -5.97
CA LEU A 93 3.15 9.87 -7.01
C LEU A 93 3.97 9.68 -8.29
N SER A 94 4.69 10.72 -8.70
CA SER A 94 5.55 10.68 -9.88
C SER A 94 6.64 9.62 -9.73
N GLU A 95 7.27 9.54 -8.55
CA GLU A 95 8.30 8.55 -8.28
C GLU A 95 7.76 7.12 -8.26
N LEU A 96 6.64 6.87 -7.59
CA LEU A 96 5.98 5.55 -7.62
C LEU A 96 5.79 5.02 -9.05
N THR A 97 5.61 5.92 -10.02
CA THR A 97 5.24 5.52 -11.38
C THR A 97 6.41 5.35 -12.33
N VAL A 98 7.59 5.85 -11.97
CA VAL A 98 8.83 5.56 -12.73
C VAL A 98 9.44 4.22 -12.31
N HIS A 99 9.05 3.70 -11.15
CA HIS A 99 9.57 2.45 -10.62
C HIS A 99 8.66 1.28 -11.02
N PRO A 100 9.16 0.33 -11.85
CA PRO A 100 8.36 -0.81 -12.30
C PRO A 100 8.00 -1.78 -11.18
N GLU A 101 8.75 -1.75 -10.06
CA GLU A 101 8.44 -2.50 -8.84
C GLU A 101 7.04 -2.15 -8.33
N PHE A 102 6.69 -0.87 -8.30
CA PHE A 102 5.37 -0.40 -7.88
C PHE A 102 4.31 -0.54 -8.99
N ALA A 103 4.55 -1.31 -10.05
CA ALA A 103 3.48 -1.60 -11.01
C ALA A 103 2.47 -2.61 -10.43
N MET A 104 2.97 -3.58 -9.66
CA MET A 104 2.18 -4.68 -9.14
C MET A 104 2.47 -4.88 -7.67
N PHE A 105 1.40 -5.07 -6.91
CA PHE A 105 1.46 -5.19 -5.48
C PHE A 105 0.85 -6.49 -4.99
N THR A 106 1.56 -7.11 -4.05
CA THR A 106 1.03 -8.24 -3.30
C THR A 106 0.48 -7.75 -1.97
N ALA A 107 -0.78 -8.06 -1.68
CA ALA A 107 -1.36 -7.75 -0.38
C ALA A 107 -0.65 -8.57 0.71
N LEU A 108 -0.02 -7.88 1.66
CA LEU A 108 0.62 -8.51 2.82
C LEU A 108 -0.36 -8.64 3.98
N GLY A 109 -1.24 -7.64 4.14
CA GLY A 109 -2.29 -7.65 5.15
C GLY A 109 -2.57 -6.25 5.71
N ILE A 110 -3.35 -6.22 6.78
CA ILE A 110 -3.61 -5.01 7.58
C ILE A 110 -2.52 -4.95 8.66
N PRO A 111 -1.80 -3.82 8.83
CA PRO A 111 -0.98 -3.67 10.02
C PRO A 111 -1.91 -3.79 11.21
N GLU A 112 -1.59 -4.67 12.15
CA GLU A 112 -2.31 -4.75 13.41
C GLU A 112 -2.03 -3.43 14.17
N ALA A 113 -2.78 -2.39 13.81
CA ALA A 113 -2.89 -1.18 14.58
C ALA A 113 -3.39 -1.67 15.92
N ALA A 114 -2.52 -1.55 16.92
CA ALA A 114 -2.73 -2.04 18.27
C ALA A 114 -4.22 -2.01 18.59
N VAL A 115 -4.81 -3.19 18.76
CA VAL A 115 -6.04 -3.30 19.53
C VAL A 115 -5.71 -2.61 20.85
N CYS A 116 -6.16 -1.37 20.98
CA CYS A 116 -6.27 -0.68 22.25
C CYS A 116 -7.38 -1.43 22.99
N GLY A 117 -7.00 -2.61 23.49
CA GLY A 117 -7.76 -3.44 24.40
C GLY A 117 -7.76 -2.70 25.72
N LYS A 118 -8.87 -2.01 25.94
CA LYS A 118 -9.22 -1.28 27.14
C LYS A 118 -9.26 -2.18 28.37
#